data_AF-H9MCR9-F1
#
_entry.id   AF-H9MCR9-F1
#
_cell.length_a   1.000
_cell.length_b   1.000
_cell.length_c   1.000
_cell.angle_alpha   90.00
_cell.angle_beta   90.00
_cell.angle_gamma   90.00
#
_symmetry.space_group_name_H-M   'P 1'
#
loop_
_entity.id
_entity.type
_entity.pdbx_description
1 polymer ?
#
loop_
_entity_poly.entity_id
_entity_poly.type
_entity_poly.pdbx_seq_one_letter_code
_entity_poly.pdbx_strand_id
1 'polypeptide(L)'
;VTEGNHEVETIILLMEHAFKSYNARWQMPYKESGSTSNLYYSFEVAGVHVIMLGSYANYGKDSDQYKWLQGDLGKVDRVKTPWIFVLL
;
A
#
# COMPACT_ATOMS: atom_id res chain seq x y z
N VAL A 1 -1.34 7.86 -3.95
CA VAL A 1 -0.42 7.57 -5.07
C VAL A 1 0.10 6.15 -4.88
N THR A 2 0.29 5.37 -5.94
CA THR A 2 0.95 4.06 -5.83
C THR A 2 2.43 4.23 -6.14
N GLU A 3 3.27 3.41 -5.53
CA GLU A 3 4.68 3.31 -5.91
C GLU A 3 4.82 2.45 -7.18
N GLY A 4 5.79 2.77 -8.03
CA GLY A 4 6.24 1.89 -9.11
C GLY A 4 7.75 1.74 -9.09
N ASN A 5 8.30 1.08 -10.12
CA ASN A 5 9.75 0.83 -10.22
C ASN A 5 10.58 2.11 -10.20
N HIS A 6 10.05 3.20 -10.76
CA HIS A 6 10.76 4.47 -10.81
C HIS A 6 10.86 5.15 -9.44
N GLU A 7 10.04 4.77 -8.47
CA GLU A 7 10.09 5.27 -7.08
C GLU A 7 11.05 4.49 -6.19
N VAL A 8 11.54 3.31 -6.63
CA VAL A 8 12.53 2.53 -5.86
C VAL A 8 13.78 3.37 -5.61
N GLU A 9 14.29 4.07 -6.63
CA GLU A 9 15.39 5.04 -6.55
C GLU A 9 16.69 4.53 -5.88
N THR A 10 16.87 3.22 -5.70
CA THR A 10 18.09 2.66 -5.11
C THR A 10 19.27 2.86 -6.07
N ILE A 11 20.31 3.55 -5.61
CA ILE A 11 21.58 3.69 -6.31
C ILE A 11 22.65 3.08 -5.42
N ILE A 12 23.19 1.92 -5.82
CA ILE A 12 24.04 1.05 -4.98
C ILE A 12 25.17 1.79 -4.25
N LEU A 13 25.71 2.86 -4.84
CA LEU A 13 26.83 3.62 -4.28
C LEU A 13 26.45 4.97 -3.62
N LEU A 14 25.19 5.40 -3.73
CA LEU A 14 24.76 6.77 -3.36
C LEU A 14 23.46 6.81 -2.53
N MET A 15 22.57 5.84 -2.70
CA MET A 15 21.28 5.72 -2.03
C MET A 15 20.92 4.25 -1.85
N GLU A 16 21.21 3.71 -0.67
CA GLU A 16 20.97 2.30 -0.34
C GLU A 16 19.49 2.03 0.01
N HIS A 17 18.76 3.03 0.51
CA HIS A 17 17.36 2.88 0.93
C HIS A 17 16.39 3.17 -0.21
N ALA A 18 15.57 2.18 -0.56
CA ALA A 18 14.51 2.32 -1.56
C ALA A 18 13.40 3.29 -1.12
N PHE A 19 12.72 3.92 -2.08
CA PHE A 19 11.51 4.74 -1.88
C PHE A 19 11.70 6.00 -1.02
N LYS A 20 12.93 6.51 -0.91
CA LYS A 20 13.22 7.67 -0.03
C LYS A 20 12.44 8.92 -0.43
N SER A 21 12.47 9.30 -1.71
CA SER A 21 11.73 10.49 -2.17
C SER A 21 10.23 10.26 -2.07
N TYR A 22 9.77 9.04 -2.41
CA TYR A 22 8.36 8.69 -2.32
C TYR A 22 7.82 8.88 -0.91
N ASN A 23 8.48 8.25 0.07
CA ASN A 23 8.11 8.31 1.47
C ASN A 23 8.26 9.70 2.09
N ALA A 24 9.10 10.57 1.55
CA ALA A 24 9.21 11.95 2.04
C ALA A 24 8.12 12.87 1.48
N ARG A 25 7.75 12.70 0.20
CA ARG A 25 6.90 13.64 -0.53
C ARG A 25 5.42 13.27 -0.51
N TRP A 26 5.10 11.97 -0.49
CA TRP A 26 3.72 11.48 -0.52
C TRP A 26 3.42 10.66 0.72
N GLN A 27 2.83 11.32 1.71
CA GLN A 27 2.30 10.65 2.91
C GLN A 27 0.92 10.08 2.59
N MET A 28 0.82 8.75 2.56
CA MET A 28 -0.43 8.03 2.32
C MET A 28 -1.06 7.61 3.66
N PRO A 29 -2.39 7.35 3.71
CA PRO A 29 -3.10 7.04 4.95
C PRO A 29 -2.91 5.58 5.40
N TYR A 30 -1.65 5.12 5.43
CA TYR A 30 -1.33 3.71 5.71
C TYR A 30 -1.59 3.30 7.16
N LYS A 31 -1.46 4.25 8.10
CA LYS A 31 -1.71 4.00 9.52
C LYS A 31 -3.20 3.80 9.78
N GLU A 32 -4.03 4.58 9.10
CA GLU A 32 -5.48 4.56 9.16
C GLU A 32 -6.04 3.23 8.65
N SER A 33 -5.40 2.63 7.65
CA SER A 33 -5.71 1.27 7.18
C SER A 33 -5.06 0.15 8.01
N GLY A 34 -4.32 0.49 9.07
CA GLY A 34 -3.60 -0.48 9.91
C GLY A 34 -2.42 -1.17 9.21
N SER A 35 -1.91 -0.58 8.12
CA SER A 35 -0.65 -1.00 7.49
C SER A 35 0.53 -0.45 8.29
N THR A 36 1.66 -1.15 8.24
CA THR A 36 2.94 -0.70 8.82
C THR A 36 3.79 0.06 7.81
N SER A 37 3.37 0.16 6.53
CA SER A 37 4.16 0.71 5.44
C SER A 37 3.37 1.69 4.58
N ASN A 38 4.00 2.81 4.21
CA ASN A 38 3.45 3.80 3.28
C ASN A 38 3.33 3.28 1.82
N LEU A 39 3.85 2.09 1.54
CA LEU A 39 3.85 1.48 0.20
C LEU A 39 2.56 0.72 -0.11
N TYR A 40 1.79 0.31 0.90
CA TYR A 40 0.53 -0.39 0.73
C TYR A 40 -0.47 0.01 1.81
N TYR A 41 -1.69 0.34 1.41
CA TYR A 41 -2.71 0.93 2.26
C TYR A 41 -4.08 0.83 1.61
N SER A 42 -5.13 1.11 2.38
CA SER A 42 -6.50 1.17 1.88
C SER A 42 -7.20 2.43 2.38
N PHE A 43 -8.30 2.79 1.73
CA PHE A 43 -9.19 3.83 2.21
C PHE A 43 -10.57 3.68 1.56
N GLU A 44 -11.58 4.20 2.24
CA GLU A 44 -12.95 4.23 1.71
C GLU A 44 -13.27 5.61 1.15
N VAL A 45 -13.85 5.67 -0.05
CA VAL A 45 -14.33 6.91 -0.66
C VAL A 45 -15.57 6.63 -1.50
N ALA A 46 -16.63 7.42 -1.31
CA ALA A 46 -17.85 7.38 -2.13
C ALA A 46 -18.42 5.96 -2.39
N GLY A 47 -18.43 5.08 -1.37
CA GLY A 47 -18.94 3.71 -1.50
C GLY A 47 -17.97 2.72 -2.16
N VAL A 48 -16.69 3.08 -2.28
CA VAL A 48 -15.62 2.22 -2.79
C VAL A 48 -14.59 1.99 -1.68
N HIS A 49 -14.23 0.73 -1.46
CA HIS A 49 -13.03 0.35 -0.70
C HIS A 49 -11.86 0.23 -1.69
N VAL A 50 -10.92 1.17 -1.62
CA VAL A 50 -9.76 1.21 -2.52
C VAL A 50 -8.57 0.61 -1.80
N ILE A 51 -7.91 -0.35 -2.45
CA ILE A 51 -6.71 -1.04 -1.95
C ILE A 51 -5.55 -0.67 -2.87
N MET A 52 -4.47 -0.17 -2.28
CA MET A 52 -3.21 0.16 -2.95
C MET A 52 -2.18 -0.88 -2.48
N LEU A 53 -1.67 -1.70 -3.39
CA LEU A 53 -0.63 -2.69 -3.11
C LEU A 53 0.72 -2.20 -3.61
N GLY A 54 1.79 -2.56 -2.91
CA GLY A 54 3.15 -2.30 -3.36
C GLY A 54 3.66 -3.46 -4.21
N SER A 55 3.80 -3.23 -5.52
CA SER A 55 4.39 -4.20 -6.46
C SER A 55 5.87 -4.47 -6.18
N TYR A 56 6.57 -3.53 -5.55
CA TYR A 56 8.00 -3.63 -5.24
C TYR A 56 8.26 -3.76 -3.73
N ALA A 57 7.21 -3.92 -2.92
CA ALA A 57 7.29 -4.38 -1.54
C ALA A 57 7.32 -5.92 -1.48
N ASN A 58 7.75 -6.51 -0.35
CA ASN A 58 7.65 -7.96 -0.17
C ASN A 58 6.16 -8.38 -0.05
N TYR A 59 5.70 -9.23 -0.97
CA TYR A 59 4.31 -9.73 -1.04
C TYR A 59 4.19 -11.25 -0.89
N GLY A 60 5.27 -11.93 -0.47
CA GLY A 60 5.21 -13.38 -0.20
C GLY A 60 4.19 -13.70 0.91
N LYS A 61 3.74 -14.96 0.98
CA LYS A 61 2.72 -15.43 1.94
C LYS A 61 2.99 -15.08 3.42
N ASP A 62 4.26 -14.93 3.79
CA ASP A 62 4.70 -14.64 5.15
C ASP A 62 4.98 -13.14 5.39
N SER A 63 4.84 -12.31 4.34
CA SER A 63 5.12 -10.88 4.36
C SER A 63 4.08 -10.08 5.14
N ASP A 64 4.47 -8.88 5.56
CA ASP A 64 3.58 -7.94 6.21
C ASP A 64 2.47 -7.44 5.27
N GLN A 65 2.78 -7.20 3.99
CA GLN A 65 1.78 -6.81 2.99
C GLN A 65 0.70 -7.88 2.84
N TYR A 66 1.10 -9.16 2.73
CA TYR A 66 0.16 -10.26 2.58
C TYR A 66 -0.77 -10.39 3.80
N LYS A 67 -0.19 -10.40 5.02
CA LYS A 67 -0.96 -10.49 6.26
C LYS A 67 -1.88 -9.28 6.45
N TRP A 68 -1.39 -8.08 6.14
CA TRP A 68 -2.19 -6.87 6.17
C TRP A 68 -3.37 -6.96 5.20
N LEU A 69 -3.14 -7.37 3.94
CA LEU A 69 -4.19 -7.48 2.93
C LEU A 69 -5.29 -8.48 3.33
N GLN A 70 -4.91 -9.62 3.92
CA GLN A 70 -5.89 -10.57 4.46
C GLN A 70 -6.76 -9.93 5.55
N GLY A 71 -6.13 -9.17 6.46
CA GLY A 71 -6.84 -8.45 7.53
C GLY A 71 -7.70 -7.30 7.02
N ASP A 72 -7.26 -6.59 5.98
CA ASP A 72 -7.99 -5.49 5.35
C ASP A 72 -9.25 -6.00 4.63
N LEU A 73 -9.11 -7.00 3.76
CA LEU A 73 -10.24 -7.63 3.07
C LEU A 73 -11.26 -8.23 4.04
N GLY A 74 -10.81 -8.76 5.18
CA GLY A 74 -11.68 -9.30 6.22
C GLY A 74 -12.56 -8.25 6.93
N LYS A 75 -12.23 -6.95 6.81
CA LYS A 75 -12.97 -5.84 7.43
C LYS A 75 -13.98 -5.17 6.49
N VAL A 76 -13.97 -5.51 5.20
CA VAL A 76 -14.80 -4.82 4.20
C VAL A 76 -16.28 -5.12 4.42
N ASP A 77 -17.07 -4.07 4.63
CA ASP A 77 -18.53 -4.12 4.65
C ASP A 77 -19.09 -3.80 3.26
N ARG A 78 -19.59 -4.82 2.55
CA ARG A 78 -20.11 -4.69 1.18
C ARG A 78 -21.45 -3.94 1.08
N VAL A 79 -22.15 -3.70 2.18
CA VAL A 79 -23.33 -2.82 2.20
C VAL A 79 -22.89 -1.36 2.19
N LYS A 80 -21.84 -1.03 2.95
CA LYS A 80 -21.26 0.32 3.02
C LYS A 80 -20.41 0.66 1.80
N THR A 81 -19.53 -0.26 1.39
CA THR A 81 -18.62 -0.13 0.25
C THR A 81 -18.85 -1.28 -0.74
N PRO A 82 -19.91 -1.21 -1.57
CA PRO A 82 -20.24 -2.28 -2.52
C PRO A 82 -19.15 -2.54 -3.57
N TRP A 83 -18.34 -1.52 -3.88
CA TRP A 83 -17.25 -1.60 -4.85
C TRP A 83 -15.91 -1.78 -4.15
N ILE A 84 -15.08 -2.68 -4.67
CA ILE A 84 -13.69 -2.87 -4.23
C ILE A 84 -12.79 -2.66 -5.44
N PHE A 85 -11.90 -1.69 -5.37
CA PHE A 85 -10.89 -1.44 -6.41
C PHE A 85 -9.51 -1.75 -5.87
N VAL A 86 -8.68 -2.39 -6.70
CA VAL A 86 -7.30 -2.74 -6.35
C VAL A 86 -6.37 -2.11 -7.38
N LEU A 87 -5.36 -1.42 -6.89
CA LEU A 87 -4.27 -0.85 -7.68
C LEU A 87 -2.95 -1.49 -7.24
N LEU A 88 -2.05 -1.67 -8.20
CA LEU A 88 -0.73 -2.30 -8.04
C LEU A 88 0.37 -1.31 -8.41
#